data_AF-A0A327U155-F1
#
_entry.id   AF-A0A327U155-F1
#
_cell.length_a   1.000
_cell.length_b   1.000
_cell.length_c   1.000
_cell.angle_alpha   90.00
_cell.angle_beta   90.00
_cell.angle_gamma   90.00
#
_symmetry.space_group_name_H-M   'P 1'
#
loop_
_entity.id
_entity.type
_entity.pdbx_description
1 polymer ?
#
loop_
_entity_poly.entity_id
_entity_poly.type
_entity_poly.pdbx_seq_one_letter_code
_entity_poly.pdbx_strand_id
1 'polypeptide(L)'
;MLRANGLDPDVRAYVLATPGADRLIERSVGRAAALLALPGHLRADIHVLCGGGRHRSVVVAEELASLLRAFGYGVETEHRHIDRPILG
;
A
#
# COMPACT_ATOMS: atom_id res chain seq x y z
N MET A 1 -15.42 -11.21 -5.30
CA MET A 1 -14.75 -9.93 -4.96
C MET A 1 -15.15 -8.73 -5.82
N LEU A 2 -16.10 -8.82 -6.77
CA LEU A 2 -16.42 -7.68 -7.66
C LEU A 2 -16.97 -6.43 -6.94
N ARG A 3 -17.60 -6.61 -5.77
CA ARG A 3 -18.14 -5.49 -4.96
C ARG A 3 -17.26 -5.08 -3.77
N ALA A 4 -16.35 -5.96 -3.33
CA ALA A 4 -15.39 -5.68 -2.26
C ALA A 4 -14.18 -4.89 -2.78
N ASN A 5 -13.46 -4.20 -1.91
CA ASN A 5 -12.24 -3.44 -2.19
C ASN A 5 -11.13 -3.81 -1.18
N GLY A 6 -9.95 -3.22 -1.31
CA GLY A 6 -8.80 -3.58 -0.46
C GLY A 6 -8.90 -3.18 1.02
N LEU A 7 -9.95 -2.45 1.43
CA LEU A 7 -10.23 -2.17 2.85
C LEU A 7 -11.04 -3.31 3.51
N ASP A 8 -11.64 -4.20 2.71
CA ASP A 8 -12.38 -5.34 3.24
C ASP A 8 -11.42 -6.41 3.80
N PRO A 9 -11.65 -6.93 5.03
CA PRO A 9 -10.76 -7.90 5.67
C PRO A 9 -10.49 -9.15 4.84
N ASP A 10 -11.49 -9.67 4.14
CA ASP A 10 -11.34 -10.87 3.29
C ASP A 10 -10.46 -10.61 2.07
N VAL A 11 -10.55 -9.42 1.47
CA VAL A 11 -9.67 -9.01 0.36
C VAL A 11 -8.25 -8.82 0.87
N ARG A 12 -8.08 -8.19 2.04
CA ARG A 12 -6.79 -8.03 2.68
C ARG A 12 -6.13 -9.37 2.95
N ALA A 13 -6.83 -10.30 3.62
CA ALA A 13 -6.32 -11.63 3.92
C ALA A 13 -5.90 -12.39 2.65
N TYR A 14 -6.72 -12.33 1.60
CA TYR A 14 -6.42 -12.97 0.32
C TYR A 14 -5.17 -12.39 -0.35
N VAL A 15 -5.04 -11.05 -0.39
CA VAL A 15 -3.86 -10.40 -0.97
C VAL A 15 -2.60 -10.74 -0.18
N LEU A 16 -2.66 -10.71 1.15
CA LEU A 16 -1.51 -11.01 2.02
C LEU A 16 -1.11 -12.49 2.01
N ALA A 17 -2.03 -13.39 1.66
CA ALA A 17 -1.71 -14.81 1.44
C ALA A 17 -0.92 -15.06 0.13
N THR A 18 -0.75 -14.05 -0.73
CA THR A 18 0.04 -14.20 -1.96
C THR A 18 1.53 -14.37 -1.63
N PRO A 19 2.21 -15.42 -2.11
CA PRO A 19 3.63 -15.62 -1.86
C PRO A 19 4.48 -14.39 -2.25
N GLY A 20 5.24 -13.87 -1.28
CA GLY A 20 6.12 -12.72 -1.45
C GLY A 20 5.47 -11.35 -1.28
N ALA A 21 4.18 -11.27 -0.91
CA ALA A 21 3.52 -10.01 -0.59
C ALA A 21 4.17 -9.32 0.62
N ASP A 22 4.46 -10.08 1.67
CA ASP A 22 5.23 -9.67 2.86
C ASP A 22 6.58 -9.05 2.47
N ARG A 23 7.37 -9.76 1.67
CA ARG A 23 8.70 -9.33 1.24
C ARG A 23 8.64 -8.08 0.36
N LEU A 24 7.62 -7.95 -0.48
CA LEU A 24 7.38 -6.74 -1.26
C LEU A 24 7.13 -5.53 -0.35
N ILE A 25 6.26 -5.70 0.65
CA ILE A 25 5.89 -4.67 1.62
C ILE A 25 7.13 -4.24 2.41
N GLU A 26 7.82 -5.17 3.06
CA GLU A 26 9.01 -4.91 3.88
C GLU A 26 10.10 -4.16 3.10
N ARG A 27 10.41 -4.61 1.88
CA ARG A 27 11.42 -3.98 1.03
C ARG A 27 11.04 -2.57 0.62
N SER A 28 9.75 -2.34 0.39
CA SER A 28 9.25 -1.02 0.00
C SER A 28 9.31 -0.04 1.19
N VAL A 29 8.97 -0.49 2.40
CA VAL A 29 9.15 0.30 3.63
C VAL A 29 10.63 0.65 3.83
N GLY A 30 11.53 -0.33 3.70
CA GLY A 30 12.97 -0.10 3.84
C GLY A 30 13.51 0.94 2.85
N ARG A 31 13.03 0.91 1.59
CA ARG A 31 13.39 1.93 0.58
C ARG A 31 12.86 3.31 0.92
N ALA A 32 11.61 3.41 1.39
CA ALA A 32 11.02 4.67 1.79
C ALA A 32 11.74 5.28 3.00
N ALA A 33 12.03 4.48 4.03
CA ALA A 33 12.78 4.90 5.20
C ALA A 33 14.19 5.38 4.84
N ALA A 34 14.88 4.65 3.95
CA ALA A 34 16.20 5.05 3.47
C ALA A 34 16.18 6.40 2.72
N LEU A 35 15.15 6.66 1.90
CA LEU A 35 14.98 7.93 1.21
C LEU A 35 14.74 9.08 2.20
N LEU A 36 13.88 8.87 3.20
CA LEU A 36 13.57 9.86 4.24
C LEU A 36 14.75 10.15 5.17
N ALA A 37 15.72 9.24 5.27
CA ALA A 37 16.94 9.46 6.05
C ALA A 37 17.98 10.34 5.33
N LEU A 38 17.80 10.62 4.03
CA LEU A 38 18.73 11.48 3.29
C LEU A 38 18.57 12.95 3.72
N PRO A 39 19.68 13.70 3.86
CA PRO A 39 19.60 15.13 4.14
C PRO A 39 18.71 15.88 3.14
N GLY A 40 17.84 16.74 3.65
CA GLY A 40 16.91 17.55 2.84
C GLY A 40 15.66 16.83 2.31
N HIS A 41 15.50 15.53 2.55
CA HIS A 41 14.33 14.77 2.11
C HIS A 41 13.26 14.70 3.22
N LEU A 42 12.31 15.63 3.18
CA LEU A 42 11.26 15.74 4.21
C LEU A 42 10.01 14.91 3.90
N ARG A 43 9.89 14.38 2.68
CA ARG A 43 8.71 13.65 2.20
C ARG A 43 9.10 12.62 1.14
N ALA A 44 8.42 11.48 1.16
CA ALA A 44 8.50 10.45 0.13
C ALA A 44 7.08 10.08 -0.33
N ASP A 45 6.81 10.20 -1.62
CA ASP A 45 5.54 9.78 -2.22
C ASP A 45 5.66 8.37 -2.78
N ILE A 46 4.82 7.44 -2.29
CA ILE A 46 4.83 6.04 -2.71
C ILE A 46 3.56 5.74 -3.49
N HIS A 47 3.72 5.48 -4.79
CA HIS A 47 2.60 5.10 -5.66
C HIS A 47 2.50 3.58 -5.77
N VAL A 48 1.40 3.01 -5.29
CA VAL A 48 1.11 1.58 -5.38
C VAL A 48 0.02 1.35 -6.43
N LEU A 49 0.32 0.53 -7.44
CA LEU A 49 -0.57 0.31 -8.58
C LEU A 49 -0.95 -1.16 -8.73
N CYS A 50 -2.20 -1.40 -9.14
CA CYS A 50 -2.65 -2.69 -9.64
C CYS A 50 -3.65 -2.45 -10.79
N GLY A 51 -3.91 -3.46 -11.63
CA GLY A 51 -4.66 -3.29 -12.88
C GLY A 51 -6.00 -2.54 -12.77
N GLY A 52 -6.74 -2.73 -11.67
CA GLY A 52 -8.01 -2.02 -11.42
C GLY A 52 -7.94 -0.96 -10.32
N GLY A 53 -6.80 -0.80 -9.64
CA GLY A 53 -6.65 0.16 -8.54
C GLY A 53 -7.51 -0.06 -7.29
N ARG A 54 -8.32 -1.12 -7.23
CA ARG A 54 -9.35 -1.35 -6.20
C ARG A 54 -8.96 -2.32 -5.07
N HIS A 55 -8.10 -3.29 -5.35
CA HIS A 55 -7.80 -4.39 -4.41
C HIS A 55 -6.35 -4.39 -3.95
N ARG A 56 -5.46 -4.96 -4.77
CA ARG A 56 -4.05 -5.20 -4.39
C ARG A 56 -3.31 -3.90 -4.05
N SER A 57 -3.53 -2.84 -4.81
CA SER A 57 -2.90 -1.55 -4.56
C SER A 57 -3.34 -0.95 -3.22
N VAL A 58 -4.63 -1.04 -2.91
CA VAL A 58 -5.21 -0.53 -1.65
C VAL A 58 -4.64 -1.30 -0.46
N VAL A 59 -4.66 -2.64 -0.51
CA VAL A 59 -4.11 -3.48 0.56
C VAL A 59 -2.64 -3.17 0.80
N VAL A 60 -1.82 -3.19 -0.25
CA VAL A 60 -0.38 -2.94 -0.11
C VAL A 60 -0.11 -1.51 0.39
N ALA A 61 -0.85 -0.50 -0.08
CA ALA A 61 -0.70 0.87 0.40
C ALA A 61 -1.03 1.00 1.90
N GLU A 62 -2.09 0.34 2.39
CA GLU A 62 -2.44 0.35 3.81
C GLU A 62 -1.41 -0.40 4.68
N GLU A 63 -0.84 -1.51 4.19
CA GLU A 63 0.23 -2.21 4.92
C GLU A 63 1.52 -1.37 5.01
N LEU A 64 1.91 -0.70 3.91
CA LEU A 64 3.05 0.22 3.93
C LEU A 64 2.81 1.36 4.92
N ALA A 65 1.61 1.93 4.92
CA ALA A 65 1.26 3.02 5.81
C ALA A 65 1.24 2.57 7.28
N SER A 66 0.71 1.39 7.56
CA SER A 66 0.72 0.79 8.91
C SER A 66 2.15 0.62 9.43
N LEU A 67 3.04 0.02 8.64
CA LEU A 67 4.43 -0.21 9.05
C LEU A 67 5.24 1.08 9.16
N LEU A 68 5.08 2.02 8.21
CA LEU A 68 5.75 3.32 8.30
C LEU A 68 5.30 4.12 9.52
N ARG A 69 4.00 4.08 9.87
CA ARG A 69 3.49 4.67 11.13
C ARG A 69 4.08 3.97 12.35
N ALA A 70 4.22 2.64 12.33
CA ALA A 70 4.87 1.89 13.40
C ALA A 70 6.36 2.28 13.57
N PHE A 71 7.03 2.71 12.50
CA PHE A 71 8.37 3.30 12.55
C PHE A 71 8.42 4.78 12.94
N GLY A 72 7.28 5.40 13.24
CA GLY A 72 7.19 6.78 13.70
C GLY A 72 7.07 7.84 12.59
N TYR A 73 6.87 7.44 11.33
CA TYR A 73 6.64 8.38 10.24
C TYR A 73 5.20 8.89 10.22
N GLY A 74 5.01 10.17 9.87
CA GLY A 74 3.71 10.70 9.47
C GLY A 74 3.33 10.19 8.08
N VAL A 75 2.15 9.59 7.93
CA VAL A 75 1.71 8.98 6.67
C VAL A 75 0.25 9.31 6.36
N GLU A 76 0.03 9.87 5.17
CA GLU A 76 -1.27 10.06 4.54
C GLU A 76 -1.48 9.01 3.44
N THR A 77 -2.69 8.47 3.31
CA THR A 77 -3.05 7.50 2.27
C THR A 77 -4.20 8.03 1.40
N GLU A 78 -4.10 7.85 0.08
CA GLU A 78 -5.12 8.22 -0.90
C GLU A 78 -5.36 7.04 -1.86
N HIS A 79 -6.63 6.62 -2.02
CA HIS A 79 -7.02 5.52 -2.90
C HIS A 79 -7.81 5.99 -4.12
N ARG A 80 -7.11 6.54 -5.13
CA ARG A 80 -7.71 7.25 -6.28
C ARG A 80 -8.77 6.47 -7.09
N HIS A 81 -8.70 5.14 -7.07
CA HIS A 81 -9.54 4.27 -7.91
C HIS A 81 -10.41 3.31 -7.10
N ILE A 82 -10.45 3.40 -5.77
CA ILE A 82 -11.12 2.41 -4.93
C ILE A 82 -12.63 2.31 -5.21
N ASP A 83 -13.26 3.43 -5.53
CA ASP A 83 -14.69 3.52 -5.82
C ASP A 83 -15.01 3.44 -7.31
N ARG A 84 -13.99 3.31 -8.17
CA ARG A 84 -14.21 3.16 -9.60
C ARG A 84 -14.60 1.72 -9.94
N PRO A 85 -15.44 1.52 -10.98
CA PRO A 85 -15.64 0.18 -11.52
C PRO A 85 -14.30 -0.39 -11.96
N ILE A 86 -14.10 -1.68 -11.70
CA ILE A 86 -12.96 -2.42 -12.23
C ILE A 86 -13.16 -2.41 -13.74
N LEU A 87 -12.26 -1.73 -14.47
CA LEU A 87 -12.33 -1.66 -15.92
C LEU A 87 -12.54 -3.08 -16.48
N GLY A 88 -13.62 -3.26 -17.22
CA GLY A 88 -13.84 -4.42 -18.09
C GLY A 88 -12.97 -4.33 -19.33
#